data_AF-A0A845ZS13-F1
#
_entry.id   AF-A0A845ZS13-F1
#
_cell.length_a   1.000
_cell.length_b   1.000
_cell.length_c   1.000
_cell.angle_alpha   90.00
_cell.angle_beta   90.00
_cell.angle_gamma   90.00
#
_symmetry.space_group_name_H-M   'P 1'
#
loop_
_entity.id
_entity.type
_entity.pdbx_description
1 polymer ?
#
loop_
_entity_poly.entity_id
_entity_poly.type
_entity_poly.pdbx_seq_one_letter_code
_entity_poly.pdbx_strand_id
1 'polypeptide(L)' 'MFNTVVFPIDSSRESREAAEVVGNIVKKYSSNLYLLSVV' A
#
# COMPACT_ATOMS: atom_id res chain seq x y z
N MET A 1 11.47 -9.30 -4.81
CA MET A 1 12.10 -8.44 -3.78
C MET A 1 11.15 -8.26 -2.60
N PHE A 2 9.90 -7.84 -2.83
CA PHE A 2 8.82 -7.91 -1.84
C PHE A 2 7.85 -9.01 -2.22
N ASN A 3 7.50 -9.88 -1.27
CA ASN A 3 6.45 -10.91 -1.46
C ASN A 3 5.12 -10.47 -0.83
N THR A 4 5.18 -9.50 0.07
CA THR A 4 4.03 -8.96 0.80
C THR A 4 4.30 -7.50 1.13
N VAL A 5 3.28 -6.66 0.94
CA VAL A 5 3.28 -5.23 1.28
C VAL A 5 2.10 -5.00 2.21
N VAL A 6 2.37 -4.41 3.37
CA VAL A 6 1.33 -3.98 4.31
C VAL A 6 1.21 -2.47 4.21
N PHE A 7 0.01 -1.98 3.94
CA PHE A 7 -0.24 -0.56 3.77
C PHE A 7 -1.32 -0.09 4.75
N PRO A 8 -0.96 0.75 5.74
CA PRO A 8 -1.95 1.38 6.60
C PRO A 8 -2.71 2.44 5.81
N ILE A 9 -4.03 2.43 5.93
CA ILE A 9 -4.90 3.44 5.33
C ILE A 9 -5.54 4.24 6.46
N ASP A 10 -5.34 5.56 6.40
CA ASP A 10 -6.08 6.55 7.17
C ASP A 10 -6.75 7.57 6.22
N SER A 11 -7.45 8.55 6.79
CA SER A 11 -8.13 9.60 6.02
C SER A 11 -7.21 10.75 5.58
N SER A 12 -5.90 10.63 5.79
CA SER A 12 -4.94 11.68 5.47
C SER A 12 -4.72 11.82 3.96
N ARG A 13 -4.16 12.95 3.56
CA ARG A 13 -3.78 13.20 2.17
C ARG A 13 -2.57 12.34 1.80
N GLU A 14 -1.66 12.18 2.73
CA GLU A 14 -0.43 11.42 2.66
C GLU A 14 -0.71 9.95 2.34
N SER A 15 -1.71 9.35 2.98
CA SER A 15 -2.18 7.99 2.66
C SER A 15 -2.69 7.87 1.23
N ARG A 16 -3.35 8.90 0.69
CA ARG A 16 -3.82 8.87 -0.70
C ARG A 16 -2.67 8.95 -1.70
N GLU A 17 -1.69 9.81 -1.43
CA GLU A 17 -0.50 9.95 -2.27
C GLU A 17 0.37 8.69 -2.22
N ALA A 18 0.53 8.09 -1.03
CA ALA A 18 1.28 6.85 -0.85
C ALA A 18 0.61 5.63 -1.51
N ALA A 19 -0.73 5.62 -1.62
CA ALA A 19 -1.46 4.51 -2.24
C ALA A 19 -1.05 4.26 -3.70
N GLU A 20 -0.76 5.32 -4.46
CA GLU A 20 -0.33 5.20 -5.86
C GLU A 20 1.06 4.55 -5.96
N VAL A 21 1.98 4.95 -5.09
CA VAL A 21 3.34 4.39 -5.02
C VAL A 21 3.29 2.91 -4.60
N VAL A 22 2.49 2.59 -3.58
CA VAL A 22 2.29 1.21 -3.11
C VAL A 22 1.68 0.34 -4.21
N GLY A 23 0.69 0.83 -4.93
CA GLY A 23 0.09 0.13 -6.06
C GLY A 23 1.12 -0.24 -7.14
N ASN A 24 2.01 0.71 -7.47
CA ASN A 24 3.10 0.46 -8.42
C ASN A 24 4.09 -0.60 -7.93
N ILE A 25 4.42 -0.61 -6.63
CA ILE A 25 5.31 -1.62 -6.03
C ILE A 25 4.66 -3.00 -6.06
N VAL A 26 3.41 -3.11 -5.63
CA VAL A 26 2.65 -4.37 -5.61
C VAL A 26 2.58 -4.97 -7.01
N LYS A 27 2.25 -4.15 -8.01
CA LYS A 27 2.19 -4.57 -9.42
C LYS A 27 3.57 -4.99 -9.95
N LYS A 28 4.63 -4.25 -9.64
CA LYS A 28 6.00 -4.53 -10.12
C LYS A 28 6.53 -5.86 -9.62
N TYR A 29 6.20 -6.25 -8.39
CA TYR A 29 6.75 -7.45 -7.76
C TYR A 29 5.74 -8.59 -7.61
N SER A 30 4.50 -8.42 -8.11
CA SER A 30 3.40 -9.36 -7.93
C SER A 30 3.22 -9.74 -6.46
N SER A 31 3.33 -8.74 -5.58
CA SER A 31 3.27 -8.93 -4.12
C SER A 31 1.84 -9.14 -3.66
N ASN A 32 1.66 -9.81 -2.52
CA ASN A 32 0.41 -9.74 -1.77
C ASN A 32 0.26 -8.35 -1.12
N LEU A 33 -0.93 -7.75 -1.17
CA LEU A 33 -1.22 -6.47 -0.52
C LEU A 33 -2.20 -6.68 0.64
N TYR A 34 -1.80 -6.27 1.83
CA TYR A 34 -2.67 -6.23 3.01
C TYR A 34 -2.92 -4.78 3.40
N LEU A 35 -4.19 -4.41 3.50
CA LEU A 35 -4.61 -3.07 3.91
C LEU A 35 -4.97 -3.09 5.39
N LEU A 36 -4.38 -2.18 6.17
CA LEU A 36 -4.70 -2.00 7.59
C LEU A 36 -5.41 -0.66 7.77
N SER A 37 -6.71 -0.68 8.00
CA SER A 37 -7.44 0.55 8.33
C SER A 37 -7.26 0.85 9.81
N VAL A 38 -6.75 2.04 10.12
CA VAL A 38 -6.72 2.58 11.47
C VAL A 38 -7.75 3.70 11.51
N VAL A 39 -8.87 3.43 12.19
CA VAL A 39 -10.00 4.36 12.36
C VAL A 39 -9.72 5.36 13.47
#